data_AF-A0A066RZ96-F1
#
_entry.id   AF-A0A066RZ96-F1
#
_cell.length_a   1.000
_cell.length_b   1.000
_cell.length_c   1.000
_cell.angle_alpha   90.00
_cell.angle_beta   90.00
_cell.angle_gamma   90.00
#
_symmetry.space_group_name_H-M   'P 1'
#
loop_
_entity.id
_entity.type
_entity.pdbx_description
1 polymer ?
#
loop_
_entity_poly.entity_id
_entity_poly.type
_entity_poly.pdbx_seq_one_letter_code
_entity_poly.pdbx_strand_id
1 'polypeptide(L)'
;MLLQNASWRKGLLFLGIGSVLSSLSTTALAHGYMEYPPARQQICDLDGGYWDSTDGSTIPNAACRAAFVQSGWYPFVQKPEFARLVSDYHNQAAVERAIPDGSLCSAADSKKSGMDISSPYWQKTTIDLTNNGQLALLYRAETPHNPSFWKFYLTKPGFDSATQSLAWGDLELVGEVGNIPTTTINGQKYYQMTITLPTERTGDAILYARWQRNDPAGEGFYNCIDIRFAGSDNGQPGGWSSAGAFVKATDIAQPDETVWFRIFDQNGVETVSEQIAITAANQAQSVWASSLADTVNLTYSQQVQIGKQAADGSIVFDAQDLFGNQVFLKNKDYSYQLDIKLLPAAPDWDPNQVYVAGDQVLYQGKLYTAKWWTKGEQPGQSAVWQLN
;
A
#
# COMPACT_ATOMS: atom_id res chain seq x y z
N MET A 1 -19.87 -12.36 -95.57
CA MET A 1 -19.21 -13.67 -95.48
C MET A 1 -17.94 -13.48 -94.66
N LEU A 2 -17.90 -14.12 -93.46
CA LEU A 2 -16.74 -14.35 -92.57
C LEU A 2 -16.12 -13.09 -91.89
N LEU A 3 -16.40 -12.79 -90.62
CA LEU A 3 -15.89 -13.39 -89.37
C LEU A 3 -14.39 -13.12 -89.11
N GLN A 4 -14.09 -12.29 -88.09
CA GLN A 4 -13.29 -12.70 -86.93
C GLN A 4 -13.49 -11.73 -85.74
N ASN A 5 -13.62 -12.32 -84.55
CA ASN A 5 -14.26 -11.80 -83.35
C ASN A 5 -13.33 -11.11 -82.36
N ALA A 6 -13.97 -10.24 -81.59
CA ALA A 6 -13.54 -9.54 -80.39
C ALA A 6 -13.23 -10.43 -79.16
N SER A 7 -12.57 -9.75 -78.20
CA SER A 7 -12.64 -9.89 -76.75
C SER A 7 -11.72 -10.90 -76.06
N TRP A 8 -10.71 -10.34 -75.38
CA TRP A 8 -9.88 -11.02 -74.39
C TRP A 8 -10.30 -10.61 -72.97
N ARG A 9 -10.74 -11.64 -72.23
CA ARG A 9 -10.50 -11.94 -70.81
C ARG A 9 -10.93 -10.92 -69.73
N LYS A 10 -11.99 -11.36 -69.06
CA LYS A 10 -12.43 -11.04 -67.69
C LYS A 10 -11.27 -11.18 -66.68
N GLY A 11 -11.11 -10.19 -65.81
CA GLY A 11 -10.41 -10.29 -64.53
C GLY A 11 -11.24 -9.58 -63.47
N LEU A 12 -11.86 -10.36 -62.57
CA LEU A 12 -12.62 -9.85 -61.43
C LEU A 12 -11.66 -9.21 -60.42
N LEU A 13 -11.88 -7.95 -60.09
CA LEU A 13 -11.35 -7.31 -58.88
C LEU A 13 -12.18 -7.80 -57.69
N PHE A 14 -11.61 -8.69 -56.88
CA PHE A 14 -12.12 -8.99 -55.54
C PHE A 14 -11.64 -7.89 -54.58
N LEU A 15 -12.60 -7.12 -54.05
CA LEU A 15 -12.42 -6.29 -52.85
C LEU A 15 -12.17 -7.22 -51.65
N GLY A 16 -10.91 -7.35 -51.25
CA GLY A 16 -10.55 -7.96 -49.97
C GLY A 16 -10.85 -6.98 -48.84
N ILE A 17 -11.98 -7.17 -48.16
CA ILE A 17 -12.25 -6.55 -46.87
C ILE A 17 -11.28 -7.19 -45.87
N GLY A 18 -10.25 -6.44 -45.48
CA GLY A 18 -9.32 -6.84 -44.44
C GLY A 18 -10.04 -6.89 -43.10
N SER A 19 -10.31 -8.10 -42.62
CA SER A 19 -10.74 -8.37 -41.26
C SER A 19 -9.58 -8.05 -40.33
N VAL A 20 -9.54 -6.85 -39.77
CA VAL A 20 -8.70 -6.55 -38.60
C VAL A 20 -9.32 -7.31 -37.42
N LEU A 21 -8.87 -8.53 -37.18
CA LEU A 21 -9.05 -9.16 -35.86
C LEU A 21 -8.23 -8.33 -34.88
N SER A 22 -8.90 -7.42 -34.18
CA SER A 22 -8.42 -6.90 -32.91
C SER A 22 -8.28 -8.08 -31.96
N SER A 23 -7.06 -8.59 -31.85
CA SER A 23 -6.65 -9.43 -30.74
C SER A 23 -6.83 -8.60 -29.47
N LEU A 24 -8.01 -8.71 -28.85
CA LEU A 24 -8.18 -8.40 -27.44
C LEU A 24 -7.19 -9.31 -26.71
N SER A 25 -6.04 -8.76 -26.34
CA SER A 25 -5.12 -9.40 -25.41
C SER A 25 -5.90 -9.65 -24.13
N THR A 26 -6.42 -10.87 -23.97
CA THR A 26 -6.86 -11.35 -22.67
C THR A 26 -5.60 -11.45 -21.84
N THR A 27 -5.25 -10.41 -21.10
CA THR A 27 -4.37 -10.58 -19.95
C THR A 27 -5.10 -11.59 -19.08
N ALA A 28 -4.62 -12.82 -19.07
CA ALA A 28 -5.10 -13.85 -18.16
C ALA A 28 -4.61 -13.45 -16.76
N LEU A 29 -5.24 -12.42 -16.18
CA LEU A 29 -5.03 -12.02 -14.81
C LEU A 29 -5.70 -13.09 -13.96
N ALA A 30 -4.88 -13.94 -13.35
CA ALA A 30 -4.95 -14.17 -11.90
C ALA A 30 -3.97 -15.28 -11.49
N HIS A 31 -3.02 -14.94 -10.62
CA HIS A 31 -2.38 -15.82 -9.62
C HIS A 31 -2.22 -15.02 -8.32
N GLY A 32 -1.47 -15.43 -7.30
CA GLY A 32 -1.67 -14.91 -5.94
C GLY A 32 -0.52 -14.09 -5.37
N TYR A 33 -0.71 -13.61 -4.14
CA TYR A 33 0.31 -12.92 -3.35
C TYR A 33 0.03 -13.07 -1.84
N MET A 34 1.07 -12.89 -1.02
CA MET A 34 0.91 -12.75 0.42
C MET A 34 0.11 -11.48 0.74
N GLU A 35 -1.04 -11.66 1.36
CA GLU A 35 -1.90 -10.59 1.89
C GLU A 35 -1.51 -10.24 3.33
N TYR A 36 -1.18 -11.25 4.14
CA TYR A 36 -0.73 -11.05 5.51
C TYR A 36 0.42 -12.00 5.92
N PRO A 37 1.52 -11.46 6.46
CA PRO A 37 1.93 -10.07 6.29
C PRO A 37 2.06 -9.75 4.79
N PRO A 38 1.72 -8.53 4.33
CA PRO A 38 1.63 -8.22 2.91
C PRO A 38 2.98 -8.34 2.22
N ALA A 39 2.97 -8.89 1.00
CA ALA A 39 4.13 -8.91 0.14
C ALA A 39 4.57 -7.48 -0.22
N ARG A 40 5.87 -7.28 -0.47
CA ARG A 40 6.47 -6.01 -0.86
C ARG A 40 5.74 -5.34 -2.04
N GLN A 41 5.44 -6.12 -3.07
CA GLN A 41 4.72 -5.62 -4.25
C GLN A 41 3.25 -5.28 -3.97
N GLN A 42 2.62 -5.97 -3.00
CA GLN A 42 1.25 -5.67 -2.56
C GLN A 42 1.21 -4.33 -1.81
N ILE A 43 2.22 -4.04 -0.99
CA ILE A 43 2.34 -2.72 -0.33
C ILE A 43 2.43 -1.61 -1.38
N CYS A 44 3.31 -1.76 -2.38
CA CYS A 44 3.47 -0.73 -3.41
C CYS A 44 2.21 -0.52 -4.27
N ASP A 45 1.43 -1.58 -4.53
CA ASP A 45 0.13 -1.46 -5.19
C ASP A 45 -0.88 -0.70 -4.31
N LEU A 46 -0.96 -1.03 -3.01
CA LEU A 46 -1.87 -0.38 -2.05
C LEU A 46 -1.53 1.10 -1.77
N ASP A 47 -0.25 1.46 -1.83
CA ASP A 47 0.19 2.84 -1.72
C ASP A 47 -0.27 3.69 -2.91
N GLY A 48 -0.32 3.09 -4.10
CA GLY A 48 -0.79 3.75 -5.32
C GLY A 48 0.15 4.85 -5.79
N GLY A 49 -0.42 5.84 -6.49
CA GLY A 49 0.32 7.02 -6.96
C GLY A 49 1.23 6.78 -8.17
N TYR A 50 1.28 5.59 -8.75
CA TYR A 50 2.19 5.25 -9.85
C TYR A 50 1.61 5.40 -11.26
N TRP A 51 0.29 5.59 -11.42
CA TRP A 51 -0.36 5.62 -12.74
C TRP A 51 0.02 6.83 -13.59
N ASP A 52 -0.09 8.02 -13.01
CA ASP A 52 0.22 9.29 -13.67
C ASP A 52 1.64 9.80 -13.35
N SER A 53 2.42 8.97 -12.65
CA SER A 53 3.79 9.31 -12.25
C SER A 53 4.75 9.09 -13.40
N THR A 54 5.59 10.08 -13.69
CA THR A 54 6.69 9.93 -14.65
C THR A 54 8.03 9.66 -13.96
N ASP A 55 8.19 10.08 -12.71
CA ASP A 55 9.41 10.00 -11.91
C ASP A 55 9.22 9.32 -10.54
N GLY A 56 8.00 8.86 -10.23
CA GLY A 56 7.66 8.22 -8.96
C GLY A 56 7.38 9.20 -7.81
N SER A 57 7.46 10.51 -8.02
CA SER A 57 7.28 11.53 -6.96
C SER A 57 5.94 11.46 -6.22
N THR A 58 4.91 10.96 -6.89
CA THR A 58 3.56 10.74 -6.36
C THR A 58 3.39 9.44 -5.56
N ILE A 59 4.42 8.58 -5.51
CA ILE A 59 4.42 7.33 -4.74
C ILE A 59 4.90 7.65 -3.31
N PRO A 60 4.07 7.39 -2.27
CA PRO A 60 4.41 7.77 -0.91
C PRO A 60 5.61 7.02 -0.31
N ASN A 61 5.65 5.70 -0.50
CA ASN A 61 6.73 4.87 0.03
C ASN A 61 8.02 5.05 -0.79
N ALA A 62 9.08 5.52 -0.15
CA ALA A 62 10.35 5.81 -0.83
C ALA A 62 11.01 4.58 -1.47
N ALA A 63 10.85 3.37 -0.91
CA ALA A 63 11.35 2.15 -1.54
C ALA A 63 10.50 1.74 -2.75
N CYS A 64 9.17 1.86 -2.66
CA CYS A 64 8.30 1.66 -3.82
C CYS A 64 8.59 2.68 -4.93
N ARG A 65 8.86 3.94 -4.58
CA ARG A 65 9.31 4.98 -5.52
C ARG A 65 10.60 4.57 -6.23
N ALA A 66 11.61 4.12 -5.49
CA ALA A 66 12.88 3.66 -6.08
C ALA A 66 12.68 2.42 -6.98
N ALA A 67 11.82 1.49 -6.58
CA ALA A 67 11.45 0.33 -7.40
C ALA A 67 10.75 0.73 -8.71
N PHE A 68 9.87 1.73 -8.65
CA PHE A 68 9.21 2.31 -9.82
C PHE A 68 10.22 2.97 -10.77
N VAL A 69 11.16 3.76 -10.25
CA VAL A 69 12.21 4.37 -11.08
C VAL A 69 13.04 3.31 -11.81
N GLN A 70 13.28 2.16 -11.18
CA GLN A 70 14.05 1.08 -11.80
C GLN A 70 13.25 0.25 -12.82
N SER A 71 11.97 -0.03 -12.57
CA SER A 71 11.23 -1.05 -13.33
C SER A 71 9.81 -0.66 -13.76
N GLY A 72 9.41 0.59 -13.53
CA GLY A 72 8.10 1.14 -13.85
C GLY A 72 6.97 0.60 -12.97
N TRP A 73 5.73 0.76 -13.43
CA TRP A 73 4.52 0.31 -12.72
C TRP A 73 4.24 -1.19 -12.85
N TYR A 74 4.89 -1.88 -13.80
CA TYR A 74 4.64 -3.30 -14.10
C TYR A 74 4.65 -4.22 -12.86
N PRO A 75 5.63 -4.14 -11.94
CA PRO A 75 5.64 -4.99 -10.75
C PRO A 75 4.48 -4.72 -9.77
N PHE A 76 3.89 -3.52 -9.77
CA PHE A 76 2.77 -3.20 -8.87
C PHE A 76 1.47 -3.79 -9.42
N VAL A 77 1.25 -3.67 -10.72
CA VAL A 77 0.05 -4.22 -11.39
C VAL A 77 0.13 -5.74 -11.53
N GLN A 78 1.32 -6.28 -11.80
CA GLN A 78 1.56 -7.73 -11.86
C GLN A 78 1.92 -8.32 -10.49
N LYS A 79 1.45 -7.68 -9.41
CA LYS A 79 1.54 -8.23 -8.05
C LYS A 79 1.15 -9.71 -7.90
N PRO A 80 0.19 -10.26 -8.68
CA PRO A 80 -0.19 -11.65 -8.53
C PRO A 80 0.68 -12.64 -9.32
N GLU A 81 1.64 -12.16 -10.12
CA GLU A 81 2.47 -12.98 -11.01
C GLU A 81 3.98 -12.79 -10.77
N PHE A 82 4.39 -12.73 -9.51
CA PHE A 82 5.81 -12.86 -9.16
C PHE A 82 6.22 -14.32 -9.24
N ALA A 83 6.35 -14.82 -10.46
CA ALA A 83 6.39 -16.25 -10.76
C ALA A 83 7.60 -16.66 -11.60
N ARG A 84 7.96 -17.94 -11.50
CA ARG A 84 9.00 -18.58 -12.33
C ARG A 84 8.63 -20.01 -12.65
N LEU A 85 8.80 -20.40 -13.91
CA LEU A 85 8.66 -21.77 -14.38
C LEU A 85 9.95 -22.56 -14.10
N VAL A 86 9.85 -23.62 -13.30
CA VAL A 86 10.95 -24.52 -13.00
C VAL A 86 10.43 -25.95 -13.06
N SER A 87 10.63 -26.67 -14.17
CA SER A 87 10.12 -28.04 -14.31
C SER A 87 10.73 -29.02 -13.28
N ASP A 88 11.98 -28.82 -12.90
CA ASP A 88 12.67 -29.58 -11.83
C ASP A 88 12.52 -28.88 -10.46
N TYR A 89 11.29 -28.46 -10.11
CA TYR A 89 11.03 -27.64 -8.93
C TYR A 89 11.32 -28.31 -7.58
N HIS A 90 11.44 -29.64 -7.53
CA HIS A 90 11.87 -30.36 -6.33
C HIS A 90 13.38 -30.25 -6.08
N ASN A 91 14.17 -29.92 -7.11
CA ASN A 91 15.60 -29.69 -7.00
C ASN A 91 15.88 -28.23 -6.64
N GLN A 92 16.30 -28.00 -5.40
CA GLN A 92 16.60 -26.65 -4.91
C GLN A 92 17.64 -25.95 -5.79
N ALA A 93 18.69 -26.64 -6.24
CA ALA A 93 19.70 -26.04 -7.11
C ALA A 93 19.15 -25.65 -8.49
N ALA A 94 18.09 -26.31 -8.98
CA ALA A 94 17.42 -25.89 -10.22
C ALA A 94 16.61 -24.60 -10.00
N VAL A 95 15.94 -24.48 -8.85
CA VAL A 95 15.20 -23.26 -8.46
C VAL A 95 16.14 -22.07 -8.30
N GLU A 96 17.25 -22.25 -7.58
CA GLU A 96 18.28 -21.21 -7.37
C GLU A 96 18.96 -20.79 -8.69
N ARG A 97 19.15 -21.72 -9.62
CA ARG A 97 19.65 -21.38 -10.96
C ARG A 97 18.63 -20.57 -11.76
N ALA A 98 17.34 -20.88 -11.62
CA ALA A 98 16.28 -20.17 -12.32
C ALA A 98 16.01 -18.78 -11.74
N ILE A 99 16.27 -18.60 -10.44
CA ILE A 99 16.13 -17.35 -9.68
C ILE A 99 17.47 -17.08 -8.98
N PRO A 100 18.46 -16.50 -9.67
CA PRO A 100 19.78 -16.26 -9.10
C PRO A 100 19.74 -15.23 -7.95
N ASP A 101 20.80 -15.23 -7.13
CA ASP A 101 21.00 -14.24 -6.08
C ASP A 101 20.81 -12.81 -6.58
N GLY A 102 20.19 -11.97 -5.76
CA GLY A 102 19.81 -10.60 -6.10
C GLY A 102 18.60 -10.46 -7.01
N SER A 103 17.87 -11.56 -7.29
CA SER A 103 16.63 -11.53 -8.10
C SER A 103 15.45 -12.27 -7.46
N LEU A 104 15.54 -12.55 -6.16
CA LEU A 104 14.54 -13.34 -5.43
C LEU A 104 13.21 -12.60 -5.33
N CYS A 105 13.23 -11.31 -5.02
CA CYS A 105 12.02 -10.51 -4.82
C CYS A 105 11.31 -10.15 -6.13
N SER A 106 11.96 -10.29 -7.28
CA SER A 106 11.34 -10.21 -8.62
C SER A 106 11.02 -11.56 -9.26
N ALA A 107 11.34 -12.68 -8.59
CA ALA A 107 11.31 -14.02 -9.18
C ALA A 107 12.14 -14.13 -10.49
N ALA A 108 13.22 -13.35 -10.59
CA ALA A 108 14.08 -13.23 -11.78
C ALA A 108 13.36 -12.77 -13.06
N ASP A 109 12.30 -11.97 -12.91
CA ASP A 109 11.69 -11.20 -14.00
C ASP A 109 12.32 -9.81 -14.04
N SER A 110 13.04 -9.50 -15.12
CA SER A 110 13.73 -8.21 -15.27
C SER A 110 12.78 -7.02 -15.24
N LYS A 111 11.52 -7.19 -15.65
CA LYS A 111 10.49 -6.15 -15.58
C LYS A 111 10.01 -5.86 -14.16
N LYS A 112 10.42 -6.68 -13.19
CA LYS A 112 10.08 -6.56 -11.77
C LYS A 112 11.32 -6.28 -10.89
N SER A 113 12.49 -6.06 -11.50
CA SER A 113 13.79 -5.96 -10.82
C SER A 113 13.89 -4.82 -9.80
N GLY A 114 13.04 -3.79 -9.88
CA GLY A 114 12.97 -2.76 -8.85
C GLY A 114 12.56 -3.31 -7.49
N MET A 115 11.91 -4.48 -7.43
CA MET A 115 11.58 -5.15 -6.17
C MET A 115 12.79 -5.79 -5.48
N ASP A 116 13.94 -5.93 -6.15
CA ASP A 116 15.16 -6.52 -5.58
C ASP A 116 16.10 -5.49 -4.94
N ILE A 117 15.79 -4.19 -5.02
CA ILE A 117 16.65 -3.16 -4.46
C ILE A 117 16.73 -3.27 -2.93
N SER A 118 17.93 -3.05 -2.39
CA SER A 118 18.12 -2.82 -0.96
C SER A 118 17.64 -1.42 -0.60
N SER A 119 16.88 -1.29 0.49
CA SER A 119 16.39 0.01 0.95
C SER A 119 15.98 -0.04 2.42
N PRO A 120 16.35 0.95 3.25
CA PRO A 120 15.85 1.05 4.62
C PRO A 120 14.34 1.36 4.65
N TYR A 121 13.79 1.85 3.55
CA TYR A 121 12.43 2.39 3.45
C TYR A 121 11.38 1.37 3.01
N TRP A 122 11.74 0.11 2.80
CA TRP A 122 10.74 -0.94 2.67
C TRP A 122 9.86 -0.94 3.92
N GLN A 123 8.54 -0.83 3.71
CA GLN A 123 7.58 -0.80 4.81
C GLN A 123 7.49 -2.19 5.42
N LYS A 124 7.58 -2.23 6.75
CA LYS A 124 7.71 -3.47 7.50
C LYS A 124 6.44 -3.73 8.31
N THR A 125 5.99 -4.97 8.31
CA THR A 125 4.93 -5.39 9.24
C THR A 125 5.55 -5.76 10.57
N THR A 126 5.07 -5.16 11.67
CA THR A 126 5.50 -5.55 13.01
C THR A 126 4.93 -6.92 13.36
N ILE A 127 5.80 -7.85 13.71
CA ILE A 127 5.47 -9.23 14.06
C ILE A 127 5.71 -9.46 15.55
N ASP A 128 4.64 -9.77 16.27
CA ASP A 128 4.71 -10.18 17.67
C ASP A 128 4.90 -11.69 17.77
N LEU A 129 5.95 -12.12 18.46
CA LEU A 129 6.28 -13.53 18.68
C LEU A 129 5.87 -14.05 20.07
N THR A 130 5.19 -13.23 20.89
CA THR A 130 4.77 -13.61 22.25
C THR A 130 3.84 -14.82 22.29
N ASN A 131 3.11 -15.11 21.20
CA ASN A 131 2.32 -16.33 21.03
C ASN A 131 3.18 -17.53 20.57
N ASN A 132 4.23 -17.87 21.33
CA ASN A 132 5.14 -19.00 21.05
C ASN A 132 5.73 -18.98 19.62
N GLY A 133 5.98 -17.79 19.08
CA GLY A 133 6.51 -17.62 17.71
C GLY A 133 5.53 -17.95 16.58
N GLN A 134 4.26 -18.21 16.87
CA GLN A 134 3.27 -18.52 15.83
C GLN A 134 2.93 -17.26 15.02
N LEU A 135 3.16 -17.35 13.71
CA LEU A 135 2.78 -16.33 12.75
C LEU A 135 1.68 -16.86 11.83
N ALA A 136 0.52 -16.20 11.87
CA ALA A 136 -0.56 -16.42 10.92
C ALA A 136 -0.16 -15.85 9.54
N LEU A 137 -0.47 -16.60 8.50
CA LEU A 137 -0.18 -16.26 7.12
C LEU A 137 -1.45 -16.34 6.29
N LEU A 138 -1.70 -15.31 5.48
CA LEU A 138 -2.82 -15.24 4.56
C LEU A 138 -2.30 -14.98 3.15
N TYR A 139 -2.53 -15.92 2.24
CA TYR A 139 -2.17 -15.77 0.83
C TYR A 139 -3.43 -15.61 -0.01
N ARG A 140 -3.55 -14.48 -0.72
CA ARG A 140 -4.64 -14.22 -1.65
C ARG A 140 -4.46 -15.06 -2.90
N ALA A 141 -5.40 -15.96 -3.17
CA ALA A 141 -5.37 -16.85 -4.32
C ALA A 141 -6.45 -16.45 -5.33
N GLU A 142 -6.14 -15.49 -6.20
CA GLU A 142 -7.08 -15.06 -7.25
C GLU A 142 -7.45 -16.23 -8.17
N THR A 143 -6.45 -17.03 -8.57
CA THR A 143 -6.63 -18.36 -9.16
C THR A 143 -5.94 -19.42 -8.30
N PRO A 144 -6.68 -20.22 -7.53
CA PRO A 144 -6.11 -21.33 -6.77
C PRO A 144 -5.62 -22.46 -7.67
N HIS A 145 -4.48 -23.06 -7.30
CA HIS A 145 -3.91 -24.24 -7.96
C HIS A 145 -3.56 -25.30 -6.95
N ASN A 146 -4.23 -26.45 -7.08
CA ASN A 146 -3.96 -27.65 -6.31
C ASN A 146 -3.82 -28.84 -7.29
N PRO A 147 -2.90 -29.79 -7.05
CA PRO A 147 -2.01 -29.86 -5.89
C PRO A 147 -0.88 -28.81 -5.90
N SER A 148 -0.53 -28.29 -4.74
CA SER A 148 0.61 -27.38 -4.53
C SER A 148 1.25 -27.59 -3.16
N PHE A 149 2.37 -26.91 -2.89
CA PHE A 149 3.00 -26.85 -1.57
C PHE A 149 3.66 -25.49 -1.34
N TRP A 150 4.09 -25.26 -0.11
CA TRP A 150 4.64 -24.00 0.35
C TRP A 150 5.97 -24.21 1.04
N LYS A 151 6.90 -23.28 0.81
CA LYS A 151 8.11 -23.11 1.62
C LYS A 151 8.22 -21.66 2.07
N PHE A 152 8.55 -21.48 3.34
CA PHE A 152 8.75 -20.18 3.96
C PHE A 152 10.18 -20.13 4.48
N TYR A 153 10.91 -19.10 4.06
CA TYR A 153 12.27 -18.87 4.45
C TYR A 153 12.37 -17.54 5.20
N LEU A 154 13.28 -17.45 6.15
CA LEU A 154 13.58 -16.21 6.85
C LEU A 154 15.03 -15.85 6.58
N THR A 155 15.31 -14.57 6.41
CA THR A 155 16.70 -14.09 6.40
C THR A 155 17.41 -14.47 7.69
N LYS A 156 18.69 -14.83 7.64
CA LYS A 156 19.51 -15.18 8.80
C LYS A 156 19.79 -13.94 9.65
N PRO A 157 20.06 -14.10 10.97
CA PRO A 157 20.52 -12.99 11.79
C PRO A 157 21.73 -12.27 11.18
N GLY A 158 21.69 -10.94 11.17
CA GLY A 158 22.75 -10.10 10.62
C GLY A 158 22.59 -9.70 9.15
N PHE A 159 21.62 -10.25 8.42
CA PHE A 159 21.24 -9.70 7.11
C PHE A 159 20.63 -8.30 7.26
N ASP A 160 21.14 -7.32 6.52
CA ASP A 160 20.66 -5.96 6.50
C ASP A 160 19.99 -5.63 5.16
N SER A 161 18.65 -5.67 5.13
CA SER A 161 17.86 -5.35 3.94
C SER A 161 18.00 -3.89 3.48
N ALA A 162 18.55 -3.00 4.31
CA ALA A 162 18.78 -1.62 3.94
C ALA A 162 19.95 -1.46 2.96
N THR A 163 20.92 -2.37 3.02
CA THR A 163 22.20 -2.23 2.30
C THR A 163 22.62 -3.47 1.52
N GLN A 164 22.03 -4.63 1.79
CA GLN A 164 22.39 -5.90 1.16
C GLN A 164 21.30 -6.37 0.19
N SER A 165 21.74 -6.87 -0.96
CA SER A 165 20.86 -7.58 -1.91
C SER A 165 20.65 -9.01 -1.44
N LEU A 166 19.40 -9.47 -1.46
CA LEU A 166 19.03 -10.80 -0.94
C LEU A 166 19.58 -11.93 -1.82
N ALA A 167 20.25 -12.89 -1.19
CA ALA A 167 20.73 -14.13 -1.81
C ALA A 167 20.10 -15.37 -1.14
N TRP A 168 20.13 -16.52 -1.81
CA TRP A 168 19.68 -17.79 -1.21
C TRP A 168 20.52 -18.18 0.00
N GLY A 169 21.81 -17.81 0.00
CA GLY A 169 22.72 -18.01 1.13
C GLY A 169 22.31 -17.25 2.39
N ASP A 170 21.51 -16.19 2.26
CA ASP A 170 21.01 -15.38 3.39
C ASP A 170 19.77 -15.99 4.03
N LEU A 171 19.16 -17.00 3.42
CA LEU A 171 17.88 -17.57 3.85
C LEU A 171 18.06 -18.86 4.66
N GLU A 172 17.18 -19.07 5.63
CA GLU A 172 16.97 -20.32 6.35
C GLU A 172 15.50 -20.75 6.23
N LEU A 173 15.24 -22.05 6.03
CA LEU A 173 13.88 -22.57 5.95
C LEU A 173 13.24 -22.57 7.34
N VAL A 174 12.09 -21.91 7.50
CA VAL A 174 11.38 -21.76 8.78
C VAL A 174 9.98 -22.40 8.77
N GLY A 175 9.48 -22.81 7.61
CA GLY A 175 8.19 -23.50 7.54
C GLY A 175 7.93 -24.16 6.18
N GLU A 176 7.20 -25.25 6.22
CA GLU A 176 6.67 -25.93 5.03
C GLU A 176 5.19 -26.24 5.25
N VAL A 177 4.39 -26.09 4.21
CA VAL A 177 2.98 -26.49 4.22
C VAL A 177 2.71 -27.31 2.97
N GLY A 178 2.04 -28.45 3.13
CA GLY A 178 1.65 -29.30 2.01
C GLY A 178 0.49 -28.73 1.20
N ASN A 179 -0.17 -29.60 0.45
CA ASN A 179 -1.38 -29.23 -0.27
C ASN A 179 -2.54 -28.98 0.70
N ILE A 180 -3.07 -27.76 0.69
CA ILE A 180 -4.19 -27.34 1.54
C ILE A 180 -5.36 -26.80 0.68
N PRO A 181 -6.62 -26.88 1.15
CA PRO A 181 -7.73 -26.26 0.46
C PRO A 181 -7.70 -24.73 0.62
N THR A 182 -8.35 -24.01 -0.30
CA THR A 182 -8.63 -22.59 -0.09
C THR A 182 -9.83 -22.39 0.83
N THR A 183 -9.79 -21.31 1.61
CA THR A 183 -10.93 -20.75 2.34
C THR A 183 -11.47 -19.51 1.62
N THR A 184 -12.76 -19.22 1.76
CA THR A 184 -13.36 -17.99 1.23
C THR A 184 -13.60 -16.99 2.37
N ILE A 185 -13.07 -15.79 2.25
CA ILE A 185 -13.28 -14.67 3.18
C ILE A 185 -13.79 -13.50 2.34
N ASN A 186 -14.95 -12.93 2.68
CA ASN A 186 -15.56 -11.79 1.97
C ASN A 186 -15.64 -11.98 0.43
N GLY A 187 -16.01 -13.20 0.00
CA GLY A 187 -16.13 -13.56 -1.43
C GLY A 187 -14.80 -13.80 -2.15
N GLN A 188 -13.68 -13.75 -1.45
CA GLN A 188 -12.34 -13.89 -2.00
C GLN A 188 -11.65 -15.15 -1.48
N LYS A 189 -10.84 -15.80 -2.32
CA LYS A 189 -10.19 -17.06 -1.98
C LYS A 189 -8.80 -16.85 -1.39
N TYR A 190 -8.51 -17.61 -0.35
CA TYR A 190 -7.27 -17.53 0.39
C TYR A 190 -6.74 -18.91 0.76
N TYR A 191 -5.42 -19.03 0.89
CA TYR A 191 -4.80 -20.08 1.69
C TYR A 191 -4.45 -19.50 3.06
N GLN A 192 -4.95 -20.15 4.12
CA GLN A 192 -4.64 -19.79 5.50
C GLN A 192 -3.61 -20.77 6.05
N MET A 193 -2.53 -20.24 6.60
CA MET A 193 -1.41 -21.04 7.10
C MET A 193 -0.91 -20.47 8.43
N THR A 194 -0.15 -21.27 9.15
CA THR A 194 0.59 -20.83 10.34
C THR A 194 1.96 -21.44 10.31
N ILE A 195 2.99 -20.63 10.53
CA ILE A 195 4.36 -21.08 10.71
C ILE A 195 4.83 -20.70 12.11
N THR A 196 5.88 -21.36 12.59
CA THR A 196 6.53 -21.02 13.86
C THR A 196 7.88 -20.40 13.56
N LEU A 197 8.08 -19.15 13.94
CA LEU A 197 9.36 -18.46 13.82
C LEU A 197 10.18 -18.64 15.11
N PRO A 198 11.52 -18.60 15.04
CA PRO A 198 12.35 -18.63 16.24
C PRO A 198 12.06 -17.40 17.11
N THR A 199 11.78 -17.60 18.40
CA THR A 199 11.30 -16.55 19.32
C THR A 199 12.36 -15.53 19.74
N GLU A 200 13.63 -15.87 19.54
CA GLU A 200 14.80 -15.04 19.86
C GLU A 200 15.13 -14.01 18.77
N ARG A 201 14.39 -14.01 17.66
CA ARG A 201 14.63 -13.10 16.53
C ARG A 201 14.30 -11.65 16.93
N THR A 202 15.17 -10.74 16.52
CA THR A 202 15.03 -9.30 16.74
C THR A 202 15.38 -8.53 15.47
N GLY A 203 14.89 -7.30 15.35
CA GLY A 203 15.24 -6.36 14.28
C GLY A 203 14.40 -6.57 13.02
N ASP A 204 14.93 -6.07 11.92
CA ASP A 204 14.33 -6.18 10.59
C ASP A 204 14.69 -7.52 9.94
N ALA A 205 13.78 -8.08 9.17
CA ALA A 205 14.01 -9.30 8.39
C ALA A 205 13.12 -9.33 7.15
N ILE A 206 13.52 -10.13 6.17
CA ILE A 206 12.66 -10.56 5.07
C ILE A 206 12.21 -12.00 5.35
N LEU A 207 10.89 -12.22 5.39
CA LEU A 207 10.27 -13.53 5.19
C LEU A 207 10.07 -13.72 3.69
N TYR A 208 10.47 -14.85 3.14
CA TYR A 208 10.38 -15.18 1.72
C TYR A 208 9.47 -16.39 1.53
N ALA A 209 8.36 -16.20 0.84
CA ALA A 209 7.35 -17.22 0.60
C ALA A 209 7.48 -17.78 -0.82
N ARG A 210 7.45 -19.11 -0.94
CA ARG A 210 7.37 -19.85 -2.20
C ARG A 210 6.11 -20.69 -2.22
N TRP A 211 5.17 -20.37 -3.10
CA TRP A 211 4.04 -21.23 -3.46
C TRP A 211 4.37 -22.01 -4.72
N GLN A 212 4.51 -23.33 -4.64
CA GLN A 212 4.89 -24.17 -5.77
C GLN A 212 3.73 -25.03 -6.23
N ARG A 213 3.36 -24.91 -7.51
CA ARG A 213 2.42 -25.84 -8.15
C ARG A 213 3.09 -27.20 -8.36
N ASN A 214 2.33 -28.27 -8.13
CA ASN A 214 2.77 -29.64 -8.40
C ASN A 214 2.18 -30.10 -9.73
N ASP A 215 2.79 -29.63 -10.82
CA ASP A 215 2.44 -30.00 -12.20
C ASP A 215 3.69 -29.92 -13.11
N PRO A 216 3.63 -30.44 -14.35
CA PRO A 216 4.80 -30.48 -15.23
C PRO A 216 5.38 -29.12 -15.65
N ALA A 217 4.59 -28.04 -15.65
CA ALA A 217 5.10 -26.71 -15.95
C ALA A 217 5.94 -26.16 -14.79
N GLY A 218 5.63 -26.57 -13.56
CA GLY A 218 6.44 -26.27 -12.38
C GLY A 218 6.46 -24.78 -12.05
N GLU A 219 5.37 -24.07 -12.30
CA GLU A 219 5.26 -22.65 -11.93
C GLU A 219 5.26 -22.48 -10.40
N GLY A 220 6.20 -21.69 -9.90
CA GLY A 220 6.24 -21.24 -8.51
C GLY A 220 6.04 -19.73 -8.42
N PHE A 221 5.44 -19.28 -7.32
CA PHE A 221 5.24 -17.87 -6.99
C PHE A 221 6.07 -17.50 -5.77
N TYR A 222 6.77 -16.37 -5.83
CA TYR A 222 7.82 -15.97 -4.90
C TYR A 222 7.52 -14.56 -4.39
N ASN A 223 7.41 -14.40 -3.07
CA ASN A 223 7.11 -13.11 -2.48
C ASN A 223 8.14 -12.79 -1.39
N CYS A 224 8.67 -11.57 -1.41
CA CYS A 224 9.38 -10.99 -0.26
C CYS A 224 8.38 -10.26 0.63
N ILE A 225 8.48 -10.49 1.93
CA ILE A 225 7.61 -9.93 2.97
C ILE A 225 8.51 -9.27 4.00
N ASP A 226 8.52 -7.95 4.02
CA ASP A 226 9.34 -7.15 4.92
C ASP A 226 8.70 -7.08 6.31
N ILE A 227 9.43 -7.53 7.34
CA ILE A 227 8.94 -7.62 8.71
C ILE A 227 9.91 -6.99 9.71
N ARG A 228 9.38 -6.61 10.87
CA ARG A 228 10.13 -6.18 12.06
C ARG A 228 9.62 -6.92 13.28
N PHE A 229 10.50 -7.51 14.08
CA PHE A 229 10.07 -8.23 15.29
C PHE A 229 9.72 -7.24 16.42
N ALA A 230 8.57 -7.43 17.08
CA ALA A 230 8.14 -6.59 18.19
C ALA A 230 9.18 -6.63 19.33
N GLY A 231 9.35 -5.50 20.03
CA GLY A 231 10.37 -5.37 21.09
C GLY A 231 11.80 -5.17 20.57
N SER A 232 12.03 -5.22 19.24
CA SER A 232 13.26 -4.68 18.63
C SER A 232 13.25 -3.16 18.49
N ASP A 233 12.16 -2.52 18.93
CA ASP A 233 12.06 -1.09 19.18
C ASP A 233 12.87 -0.72 20.43
N ASN A 234 14.20 -0.93 20.39
CA ASN A 234 15.13 -0.13 21.20
C ASN A 234 15.19 1.30 20.65
N GLY A 235 14.02 1.93 20.50
CA GLY A 235 13.83 3.26 19.93
C GLY A 235 14.15 3.31 18.44
N GLN A 236 13.10 3.40 17.60
CA GLN A 236 13.22 4.36 16.50
C GLN A 236 13.77 5.66 17.10
N PRO A 237 14.75 6.33 16.45
CA PRO A 237 15.28 7.58 16.96
C PRO A 237 14.12 8.53 17.35
N GLY A 238 14.06 8.95 18.62
CA GLY A 238 12.99 9.80 19.17
C GLY A 238 11.75 9.09 19.74
N GLY A 239 11.64 7.75 19.68
CA GLY A 239 10.53 6.98 20.25
C GLY A 239 9.19 7.24 19.54
N TRP A 240 9.24 7.36 18.21
CA TRP A 240 8.10 7.57 17.32
C TRP A 240 7.90 6.33 16.44
N SER A 241 6.66 5.98 16.14
CA SER A 241 6.32 4.85 15.26
C SER A 241 5.57 5.35 14.03
N SER A 242 6.04 5.03 12.83
CA SER A 242 5.32 5.37 11.61
C SER A 242 4.00 4.61 11.53
N ALA A 243 2.91 5.33 11.27
CA ALA A 243 1.57 4.80 11.07
C ALA A 243 1.17 4.74 9.59
N GLY A 244 1.96 5.32 8.68
CA GLY A 244 1.72 5.31 7.24
C GLY A 244 1.94 6.68 6.58
N ALA A 245 1.66 6.76 5.28
CA ALA A 245 1.77 7.98 4.48
C ALA A 245 0.79 9.06 4.98
N PHE A 246 1.24 10.31 5.08
CA PHE A 246 0.35 11.40 5.48
C PHE A 246 -0.77 11.67 4.47
N VAL A 247 -0.39 11.79 3.20
CA VAL A 247 -1.33 11.99 2.08
C VAL A 247 -0.91 11.13 0.89
N LYS A 248 -1.88 10.77 0.06
CA LYS A 248 -1.72 10.05 -1.21
C LYS A 248 -2.06 10.96 -2.37
N ALA A 249 -1.54 10.66 -3.56
CA ALA A 249 -1.86 11.41 -4.78
C ALA A 249 -3.36 11.40 -5.14
N THR A 250 -4.11 10.43 -4.61
CA THR A 250 -5.56 10.31 -4.76
C THR A 250 -6.37 11.17 -3.79
N ASP A 251 -5.73 11.76 -2.78
CA ASP A 251 -6.41 12.58 -1.76
C ASP A 251 -6.65 14.00 -2.30
N ILE A 252 -7.49 14.09 -3.32
CA ILE A 252 -7.86 15.33 -3.99
C ILE A 252 -9.08 15.91 -3.27
N ALA A 253 -8.92 17.09 -2.67
CA ALA A 253 -10.01 17.80 -1.99
C ALA A 253 -10.52 18.98 -2.85
N GLN A 254 -11.82 19.22 -2.80
CA GLN A 254 -12.55 20.26 -3.53
C GLN A 254 -13.16 21.29 -2.58
N PRO A 255 -13.49 22.50 -3.06
CA PRO A 255 -14.22 23.48 -2.26
C PRO A 255 -15.50 22.87 -1.68
N ASP A 256 -15.85 23.30 -0.46
CA ASP A 256 -16.99 22.80 0.33
C ASP A 256 -16.80 21.36 0.88
N GLU A 257 -15.62 20.76 0.69
CA GLU A 257 -15.21 19.57 1.42
C GLU A 257 -14.44 19.95 2.69
N THR A 258 -14.19 18.96 3.54
CA THR A 258 -13.33 19.06 4.71
C THR A 258 -12.44 17.85 4.78
N VAL A 259 -11.17 18.10 5.08
CA VAL A 259 -10.20 17.07 5.40
C VAL A 259 -10.20 16.86 6.91
N TRP A 260 -10.38 15.61 7.33
CA TRP A 260 -10.45 15.19 8.72
C TRP A 260 -9.20 14.36 9.03
N PHE A 261 -8.40 14.82 9.99
CA PHE A 261 -7.27 14.09 10.53
C PHE A 261 -7.61 13.60 11.94
N ARG A 262 -7.57 12.29 12.14
CA ARG A 262 -8.02 11.66 13.38
C ARG A 262 -7.03 10.65 13.89
N ILE A 263 -6.90 10.55 15.22
CA ILE A 263 -6.11 9.52 15.89
C ILE A 263 -7.00 8.79 16.88
N PHE A 264 -6.90 7.47 16.89
CA PHE A 264 -7.64 6.58 17.78
C PHE A 264 -6.66 5.85 18.70
N ASP A 265 -7.01 5.75 19.98
CA ASP A 265 -6.28 4.91 20.92
C ASP A 265 -6.47 3.42 20.63
N GLN A 266 -5.82 2.55 21.42
CA GLN A 266 -5.90 1.09 21.25
C GLN A 266 -7.31 0.50 21.42
N ASN A 267 -8.24 1.25 22.00
CA ASN A 267 -9.64 0.84 22.18
C ASN A 267 -10.56 1.46 21.10
N GLY A 268 -10.01 2.22 20.16
CA GLY A 268 -10.76 2.92 19.13
C GLY A 268 -11.37 4.25 19.60
N VAL A 269 -10.94 4.80 20.73
CA VAL A 269 -11.39 6.12 21.21
C VAL A 269 -10.64 7.22 20.46
N GLU A 270 -11.37 8.16 19.87
CA GLU A 270 -10.78 9.31 19.18
C GLU A 270 -10.08 10.25 20.19
N THR A 271 -8.78 10.46 20.02
CA THR A 271 -7.92 11.27 20.90
C THR A 271 -7.43 12.55 20.24
N VAL A 272 -7.43 12.59 18.91
CA VAL A 272 -7.15 13.78 18.08
C VAL A 272 -8.21 13.87 17.00
N SER A 273 -8.72 15.09 16.77
CA SER A 273 -9.69 15.41 15.74
C SER A 273 -9.40 16.80 15.19
N GLU A 274 -8.63 16.85 14.09
CA GLU A 274 -8.31 18.09 13.40
C GLU A 274 -9.05 18.13 12.05
N GLN A 275 -9.55 19.31 11.70
CA GLN A 275 -10.36 19.50 10.51
C GLN A 275 -9.91 20.75 9.77
N ILE A 276 -9.82 20.67 8.44
CA ILE A 276 -9.59 21.83 7.58
C ILE A 276 -10.66 21.87 6.49
N ALA A 277 -11.45 22.94 6.50
CA ALA A 277 -12.39 23.20 5.40
C ALA A 277 -11.63 23.64 4.15
N ILE A 278 -12.12 23.14 3.03
CA ILE A 278 -11.53 23.36 1.73
C ILE A 278 -12.34 24.42 0.99
N THR A 279 -11.60 25.36 0.43
CA THR A 279 -12.07 26.54 -0.28
C THR A 279 -11.32 26.62 -1.60
N ALA A 280 -11.79 27.45 -2.52
CA ALA A 280 -11.06 27.73 -3.76
C ALA A 280 -9.63 28.27 -3.52
N ALA A 281 -9.36 28.87 -2.35
CA ALA A 281 -8.05 29.42 -2.01
C ALA A 281 -7.03 28.38 -1.51
N ASN A 282 -7.49 27.24 -0.95
CA ASN A 282 -6.60 26.23 -0.35
C ASN A 282 -6.79 24.81 -0.91
N GLN A 283 -7.66 24.59 -1.92
CA GLN A 283 -7.92 23.28 -2.53
C GLN A 283 -6.68 22.57 -3.09
N ALA A 284 -5.61 23.31 -3.42
CA ALA A 284 -4.36 22.70 -3.85
C ALA A 284 -3.82 21.79 -2.74
N GLN A 285 -3.52 20.53 -3.07
CA GLN A 285 -3.14 19.52 -2.08
C GLN A 285 -1.94 19.93 -1.23
N SER A 286 -0.93 20.54 -1.84
CA SER A 286 0.24 21.07 -1.16
C SER A 286 -0.09 22.19 -0.15
N VAL A 287 -1.19 22.91 -0.33
CA VAL A 287 -1.58 24.04 0.54
C VAL A 287 -2.32 23.53 1.77
N TRP A 288 -3.40 22.77 1.60
CA TRP A 288 -4.16 22.28 2.75
C TRP A 288 -3.36 21.26 3.56
N ALA A 289 -2.57 20.40 2.92
CA ALA A 289 -1.79 19.38 3.62
C ALA A 289 -0.68 20.00 4.47
N SER A 290 0.01 21.03 3.96
CA SER A 290 1.00 21.78 4.74
C SER A 290 0.33 22.48 5.94
N SER A 291 -0.80 23.14 5.72
CA SER A 291 -1.54 23.84 6.80
C SER A 291 -2.03 22.87 7.89
N LEU A 292 -2.49 21.69 7.48
CA LEU A 292 -2.91 20.63 8.39
C LEU A 292 -1.72 20.06 9.16
N ALA A 293 -0.58 19.79 8.50
CA ALA A 293 0.63 19.32 9.13
C ALA A 293 1.17 20.31 10.17
N ASP A 294 1.20 21.61 9.84
CA ASP A 294 1.59 22.67 10.78
C ASP A 294 0.71 22.67 12.03
N THR A 295 -0.62 22.62 11.83
CA THR A 295 -1.60 22.62 12.92
C THR A 295 -1.45 21.38 13.80
N VAL A 296 -1.31 20.20 13.20
CA VAL A 296 -1.20 18.93 13.91
C VAL A 296 0.12 18.86 14.70
N ASN A 297 1.24 19.21 14.05
CA ASN A 297 2.58 19.17 14.66
C ASN A 297 2.71 20.14 15.82
N LEU A 298 2.03 21.30 15.75
CA LEU A 298 2.01 22.28 16.82
C LEU A 298 1.10 21.84 17.98
N THR A 299 -0.14 21.49 17.67
CA THR A 299 -1.21 21.28 18.67
C THR A 299 -1.08 19.94 19.39
N TYR A 300 -0.71 18.89 18.66
CA TYR A 300 -0.70 17.51 19.16
C TYR A 300 0.72 16.92 19.22
N SER A 301 1.73 17.79 19.41
CA SER A 301 3.16 17.44 19.36
C SER A 301 3.60 16.28 20.26
N GLN A 302 2.85 15.98 21.33
CA GLN A 302 3.12 14.88 22.26
C GLN A 302 2.54 13.53 21.81
N GLN A 303 1.58 13.53 20.88
CA GLN A 303 0.87 12.34 20.41
C GLN A 303 1.25 11.98 18.97
N VAL A 304 1.49 13.00 18.12
CA VAL A 304 1.74 12.82 16.69
C VAL A 304 2.73 13.85 16.15
N GLN A 305 3.50 13.41 15.15
CA GLN A 305 4.30 14.26 14.27
C GLN A 305 4.07 13.83 12.82
N ILE A 306 4.00 14.79 11.91
CA ILE A 306 3.83 14.61 10.47
C ILE A 306 5.09 15.12 9.79
N GLY A 307 5.75 14.25 9.04
CA GLY A 307 6.95 14.63 8.30
C GLY A 307 7.78 13.46 7.83
N LYS A 308 9.05 13.71 7.57
CA LYS A 308 10.07 12.70 7.33
C LYS A 308 10.96 12.57 8.55
N GLN A 309 11.22 11.34 8.99
CA GLN A 309 12.13 11.07 10.10
C GLN A 309 13.58 11.09 9.59
N ALA A 310 14.41 11.94 10.18
CA ALA A 310 15.85 11.96 9.97
C ALA A 310 16.55 10.90 10.83
N ALA A 311 17.84 10.66 10.56
CA ALA A 311 18.64 9.65 11.27
C ALA A 311 18.77 9.92 12.78
N ASP A 312 18.65 11.19 13.19
CA ASP A 312 18.65 11.60 14.61
C ASP A 312 17.28 11.45 15.29
N GLY A 313 16.24 11.11 14.53
CA GLY A 313 14.88 10.92 15.02
C GLY A 313 14.01 12.16 15.00
N SER A 314 14.54 13.30 14.59
CA SER A 314 13.72 14.47 14.30
C SER A 314 12.75 14.14 13.16
N ILE A 315 11.52 14.63 13.26
CA ILE A 315 10.49 14.51 12.23
C ILE A 315 10.19 15.92 11.76
N VAL A 316 10.40 16.16 10.47
CA VAL A 316 10.23 17.48 9.86
C VAL A 316 9.36 17.35 8.63
N PHE A 317 8.32 18.17 8.54
CA PHE A 317 7.46 18.23 7.36
C PHE A 317 8.25 18.73 6.15
N ASP A 318 8.19 18.00 5.04
CA ASP A 318 8.85 18.34 3.78
C ASP A 318 7.82 18.72 2.73
N ALA A 319 7.62 20.02 2.55
CA ALA A 319 6.67 20.55 1.57
C ALA A 319 7.10 20.33 0.10
N GLN A 320 8.37 19.98 -0.16
CA GLN A 320 8.86 19.72 -1.52
C GLN A 320 8.57 18.27 -1.97
N ASP A 321 8.44 17.36 -1.02
CA ASP A 321 8.07 15.97 -1.26
C ASP A 321 6.86 15.60 -0.41
N LEU A 322 5.71 16.15 -0.82
CA LEU A 322 4.45 16.05 -0.11
C LEU A 322 4.11 14.59 0.26
N PHE A 323 4.21 13.68 -0.71
CA PHE A 323 3.84 12.27 -0.55
C PHE A 323 4.87 11.46 0.23
N GLY A 324 6.12 11.92 0.32
CA GLY A 324 7.14 11.29 1.16
C GLY A 324 6.95 11.52 2.67
N ASN A 325 6.01 12.38 3.08
CA ASN A 325 5.71 12.61 4.49
C ASN A 325 4.88 11.45 5.06
N GLN A 326 5.15 11.10 6.32
CA GLN A 326 4.44 10.07 7.07
C GLN A 326 3.83 10.64 8.34
N VAL A 327 2.84 9.94 8.87
CA VAL A 327 2.29 10.17 10.21
C VAL A 327 3.07 9.29 11.19
N PHE A 328 3.64 9.90 12.22
CA PHE A 328 4.35 9.22 13.29
C PHE A 328 3.59 9.38 14.60
N LEU A 329 3.27 8.26 15.24
CA LEU A 329 2.54 8.21 16.51
C LEU A 329 3.49 7.93 17.66
N LYS A 330 3.26 8.59 18.80
CA LYS A 330 4.06 8.38 20.01
C LYS A 330 3.78 7.03 20.65
N ASN A 331 2.51 6.62 20.62
CA ASN A 331 2.08 5.29 21.02
C ASN A 331 1.89 4.42 19.78
N LYS A 332 2.62 3.32 19.70
CA LYS A 332 2.58 2.38 18.57
C LYS A 332 1.24 1.63 18.43
N ASP A 333 0.46 1.58 19.50
CA ASP A 333 -0.83 0.88 19.53
C ASP A 333 -1.99 1.81 19.10
N TYR A 334 -1.68 3.08 18.80
CA TYR A 334 -2.65 4.01 18.25
C TYR A 334 -2.74 3.86 16.73
N SER A 335 -3.84 4.33 16.15
CA SER A 335 -4.04 4.38 14.70
C SER A 335 -4.45 5.78 14.27
N TYR A 336 -4.29 6.10 12.98
CA TYR A 336 -4.78 7.36 12.42
C TYR A 336 -5.70 7.11 11.23
N GLN A 337 -6.50 8.11 10.89
CA GLN A 337 -7.28 8.17 9.66
C GLN A 337 -7.22 9.58 9.08
N LEU A 338 -7.18 9.65 7.75
CA LEU A 338 -7.37 10.88 6.98
C LEU A 338 -8.57 10.68 6.04
N ASP A 339 -9.59 11.51 6.17
CA ASP A 339 -10.78 11.44 5.33
C ASP A 339 -11.05 12.78 4.65
N ILE A 340 -11.44 12.74 3.38
CA ILE A 340 -12.00 13.90 2.67
C ILE A 340 -13.51 13.68 2.60
N LYS A 341 -14.27 14.59 3.18
CA LYS A 341 -15.73 14.51 3.24
C LYS A 341 -16.34 15.80 2.73
N LEU A 342 -17.38 15.69 1.92
CA LEU A 342 -18.25 16.84 1.67
C LEU A 342 -18.79 17.36 3.00
N LEU A 343 -18.64 18.65 3.26
CA LEU A 343 -19.31 19.25 4.41
C LEU A 343 -20.82 19.03 4.24
N PRO A 344 -21.54 18.62 5.29
CA PRO A 344 -22.97 18.85 5.33
C PRO A 344 -23.20 20.33 5.02
N ALA A 345 -24.06 20.64 4.05
CA ALA A 345 -24.35 22.02 3.66
C ALA A 345 -24.97 22.76 4.86
N ALA A 346 -24.15 23.47 5.61
CA ALA A 346 -24.53 24.30 6.74
C ALA A 346 -24.07 25.73 6.47
N PRO A 347 -24.89 26.75 6.78
CA PRO A 347 -24.49 28.14 6.60
C PRO A 347 -23.33 28.52 7.52
N ASP A 348 -22.53 29.53 7.13
CA ASP A 348 -21.58 30.16 8.04
C ASP A 348 -22.29 30.71 9.28
N TRP A 349 -21.64 30.62 10.44
CA TRP A 349 -22.16 31.18 11.68
C TRP A 349 -22.25 32.71 11.57
N ASP A 350 -23.45 33.24 11.77
CA ASP A 350 -23.78 34.66 11.85
C ASP A 350 -24.09 35.02 13.32
N PRO A 351 -23.33 35.92 13.96
CA PRO A 351 -23.58 36.36 15.34
C PRO A 351 -24.97 36.98 15.54
N ASN A 352 -25.63 37.43 14.48
CA ASN A 352 -26.96 38.06 14.54
C ASN A 352 -28.11 37.08 14.28
N GLN A 353 -27.82 35.85 13.86
CA GLN A 353 -28.82 34.81 13.65
C GLN A 353 -29.14 34.09 14.97
N VAL A 354 -30.40 33.71 15.12
CA VAL A 354 -30.84 32.83 16.19
C VAL A 354 -30.69 31.39 15.72
N TYR A 355 -30.08 30.55 16.56
CA TYR A 355 -29.93 29.12 16.34
C TYR A 355 -30.68 28.35 17.43
N VAL A 356 -31.30 27.24 17.08
CA VAL A 356 -31.98 26.32 18.00
C VAL A 356 -31.29 24.95 18.01
N ALA A 357 -31.69 24.09 18.97
CA ALA A 357 -31.11 22.75 19.09
C ALA A 357 -31.19 21.98 17.76
N GLY A 358 -30.05 21.47 17.29
CA GLY A 358 -29.92 20.74 16.03
C GLY A 358 -29.52 21.60 14.82
N ASP A 359 -29.59 22.93 14.90
CA ASP A 359 -29.10 23.79 13.84
C ASP A 359 -27.58 23.61 13.69
N GLN A 360 -27.13 23.52 12.44
CA GLN A 360 -25.73 23.34 12.10
C GLN A 360 -25.20 24.60 11.44
N VAL A 361 -23.97 24.98 11.83
CA VAL A 361 -23.24 26.09 11.23
C VAL A 361 -21.79 25.72 10.99
N LEU A 362 -21.20 26.35 9.99
CA LEU A 362 -19.75 26.35 9.79
C LEU A 362 -19.14 27.53 10.55
N TYR A 363 -18.12 27.25 11.35
CA TYR A 363 -17.31 28.30 11.97
C TYR A 363 -15.84 27.90 11.96
N GLN A 364 -15.01 28.73 11.33
CA GLN A 364 -13.58 28.44 11.10
C GLN A 364 -13.35 27.07 10.44
N GLY A 365 -14.23 26.70 9.51
CA GLY A 365 -14.16 25.43 8.78
C GLY A 365 -14.54 24.18 9.58
N LYS A 366 -15.04 24.34 10.81
CA LYS A 366 -15.53 23.25 11.65
C LYS A 366 -17.06 23.30 11.70
N LEU A 367 -17.69 22.13 11.60
CA LEU A 367 -19.14 22.00 11.69
C LEU A 367 -19.56 21.93 13.15
N TYR A 368 -20.41 22.85 13.58
CA TYR A 368 -20.95 22.84 14.93
C TYR A 368 -22.45 22.64 14.91
N THR A 369 -22.96 21.81 15.82
CA THR A 369 -24.39 21.70 16.12
C THR A 369 -24.72 22.49 17.37
N ALA A 370 -25.72 23.36 17.30
CA ALA A 370 -26.28 24.02 18.48
C ALA A 370 -26.98 22.98 19.37
N LYS A 371 -26.63 22.94 20.65
CA LYS A 371 -27.23 22.02 21.63
C LYS A 371 -28.56 22.54 22.17
N TRP A 372 -28.74 23.86 22.17
CA TRP A 372 -29.96 24.57 22.57
C TRP A 372 -29.99 25.98 21.95
N TRP A 373 -31.01 26.76 22.27
CA TRP A 373 -31.20 28.11 21.75
C TRP A 373 -29.98 29.00 22.03
N THR A 374 -29.47 29.68 21.01
CA THR A 374 -28.39 30.67 21.15
C THR A 374 -28.48 31.77 20.09
N LYS A 375 -27.89 32.92 20.41
CA LYS A 375 -27.67 34.05 19.51
C LYS A 375 -26.39 34.76 19.92
N GLY A 376 -25.47 34.97 18.98
CA GLY A 376 -24.22 35.70 19.22
C GLY A 376 -23.15 34.95 20.00
N GLU A 377 -23.42 33.77 20.55
CA GLU A 377 -22.37 32.95 21.18
C GLU A 377 -21.55 32.22 20.12
N GLN A 378 -20.23 32.40 20.15
CA GLN A 378 -19.32 31.90 19.14
C GLN A 378 -19.08 30.39 19.26
N PRO A 379 -19.15 29.62 18.16
CA PRO A 379 -18.74 28.22 18.14
C PRO A 379 -17.27 28.04 18.52
N GLY A 380 -16.98 26.94 19.22
CA GLY A 380 -15.64 26.64 19.76
C GLY A 380 -15.26 27.38 21.05
N GLN A 381 -16.05 28.37 21.50
CA GLN A 381 -15.83 29.06 22.78
C GLN A 381 -16.95 28.80 23.80
N SER A 382 -18.20 28.73 23.35
CA SER A 382 -19.34 28.47 24.23
C SER A 382 -19.73 26.99 24.24
N ALA A 383 -20.15 26.50 25.41
CA ALA A 383 -20.64 25.13 25.61
C ALA A 383 -21.97 24.84 24.87
N VAL A 384 -22.61 25.86 24.30
CA VAL A 384 -23.82 25.69 23.47
C VAL A 384 -23.52 24.97 22.17
N TRP A 385 -22.29 25.03 21.67
CA TRP A 385 -21.91 24.41 20.41
C TRP A 385 -21.22 23.07 20.64
N GLN A 386 -21.69 22.03 19.96
CA GLN A 386 -21.02 20.75 19.87
C GLN A 386 -20.29 20.67 18.54
N LEU A 387 -18.98 20.39 18.57
CA LEU A 387 -18.23 20.06 17.36
C LEU A 387 -18.69 18.69 16.86
N ASN A 388 -19.03 18.61 15.56
CA ASN A 388 -19.44 17.37 14.90
C ASN A 388 -18.26 16.61 14.29
#